data_AF-A0A934DTY7-F1
#
_entry.id   AF-A0A934DTY7-F1
#
_cell.length_a   1.000
_cell.length_b   1.000
_cell.length_c   1.000
_cell.angle_alpha   90.00
_cell.angle_beta   90.00
_cell.angle_gamma   90.00
#
_symmetry.space_group_name_H-M   'P 1'
#
loop_
_entity.id
_entity.type
_entity.pdbx_description
1 polymer ?
#
loop_
_entity_poly.entity_id
_entity_poly.type
_entity_poly.pdbx_seq_one_letter_code
_entity_poly.pdbx_strand_id
1 'polypeptide(L)'
;MNARDLVLAALSGDDLAVRQWVKDARRVELDLGALDEPIDLQGDARVVASALVELLAERWGKQAPAWARGGGKAEHPVYLVQRASSSPAVRRECEKSSPAPLRRRNVFALPDYLRTA
;
A
#
# COMPACT_ATOMS: atom_id res chain seq x y z
N MET A 1 -1.30 12.29 -10.79
CA MET A 1 -1.54 11.14 -9.87
C MET A 1 -0.39 11.11 -8.90
N ASN A 2 -0.65 11.08 -7.59
CA ASN A 2 0.41 11.03 -6.58
C ASN A 2 0.20 9.80 -5.67
N ALA A 3 1.24 9.41 -4.93
CA ALA A 3 1.16 8.29 -3.98
C ALA A 3 0.26 8.58 -2.77
N ARG A 4 0.07 9.86 -2.42
CA ARG A 4 -0.74 10.30 -1.28
C ARG A 4 -2.20 9.91 -1.44
N ASP A 5 -2.79 10.11 -2.61
CA ASP A 5 -4.21 9.80 -2.85
C ASP A 5 -4.50 8.30 -2.65
N LEU A 6 -3.59 7.44 -3.12
CA LEU A 6 -3.65 5.99 -2.88
C LEU A 6 -3.60 5.67 -1.38
N VAL A 7 -2.69 6.31 -0.64
CA VAL A 7 -2.51 6.06 0.80
C VAL A 7 -3.74 6.47 1.59
N LEU A 8 -4.31 7.65 1.30
CA LEU A 8 -5.50 8.13 1.99
C LEU A 8 -6.72 7.24 1.69
N ALA A 9 -6.88 6.78 0.45
CA ALA A 9 -7.91 5.81 0.09
C ALA A 9 -7.71 4.49 0.85
N ALA A 10 -6.48 3.97 0.92
CA ALA A 10 -6.18 2.72 1.61
C ALA A 10 -6.41 2.83 3.14
N LEU A 11 -6.02 3.94 3.76
CA LEU A 11 -6.19 4.16 5.20
C LEU A 11 -7.64 4.43 5.61
N SER A 12 -8.45 5.00 4.71
CA SER A 12 -9.89 5.20 4.93
C SER A 12 -10.72 3.94 4.67
N GLY A 13 -10.12 2.87 4.13
CA GLY A 13 -10.82 1.66 3.73
C GLY A 13 -11.62 1.80 2.44
N ASP A 14 -11.37 2.85 1.65
CA ASP A 14 -12.03 3.06 0.36
C ASP A 14 -11.40 2.18 -0.73
N ASP A 15 -11.76 0.89 -0.70
CA ASP A 15 -11.29 -0.13 -1.64
C ASP A 15 -11.63 0.23 -3.10
N LEU A 16 -12.70 0.99 -3.34
CA LEU A 16 -13.08 1.43 -4.68
C LEU A 16 -12.11 2.48 -5.20
N ALA A 17 -11.82 3.52 -4.41
CA ALA A 17 -10.85 4.55 -4.76
C ALA A 17 -9.45 3.96 -4.94
N VAL A 18 -9.03 3.01 -4.09
CA VAL A 18 -7.76 2.28 -4.27
C VAL A 18 -7.72 1.58 -5.63
N ARG A 19 -8.75 0.79 -5.97
CA ARG A 19 -8.80 0.07 -7.26
C ARG A 19 -8.80 1.01 -8.45
N GLN A 20 -9.54 2.12 -8.36
CA GLN A 20 -9.61 3.12 -9.41
C GLN A 20 -8.25 3.76 -9.63
N TRP A 21 -7.56 4.16 -8.55
CA TRP A 21 -6.22 4.72 -8.62
C TRP A 21 -5.24 3.77 -9.31
N VAL A 22 -5.23 2.48 -8.94
CA VAL A 22 -4.31 1.50 -9.54
C VAL A 22 -4.62 1.29 -11.02
N LYS A 23 -5.90 1.27 -11.40
CA LYS A 23 -6.34 1.17 -12.81
C LYS A 23 -5.88 2.37 -13.63
N ASP A 24 -6.13 3.57 -13.12
CA ASP A 24 -5.76 4.81 -13.81
C ASP A 24 -4.24 4.92 -13.93
N ALA A 25 -3.51 4.61 -12.86
CA ALA A 25 -2.05 4.63 -12.85
C ALA A 25 -1.47 3.64 -13.88
N ARG A 26 -2.07 2.46 -14.01
CA ARG A 26 -1.68 1.48 -15.02
C ARG A 26 -2.03 1.95 -16.43
N ARG A 27 -3.20 2.55 -16.63
CA ARG A 27 -3.67 3.08 -17.92
C ARG A 27 -2.76 4.19 -18.46
N VAL A 28 -2.24 5.05 -17.60
CA VAL A 28 -1.31 6.12 -17.98
C VAL A 28 0.16 5.70 -17.90
N GLU A 29 0.42 4.41 -17.70
CA GLU A 29 1.75 3.82 -17.56
C GLU A 29 2.65 4.53 -16.52
N LEU A 30 2.05 4.99 -15.41
CA LEU A 30 2.71 5.78 -14.37
C LEU A 30 4.13 5.28 -14.07
N ASP A 31 5.09 6.20 -14.12
CA ASP A 31 6.47 5.92 -13.72
C ASP A 31 6.56 5.90 -12.18
N LEU A 32 6.52 4.69 -11.62
CA LEU A 32 6.67 4.50 -10.18
C LEU A 32 8.06 4.92 -9.67
N GLY A 33 9.10 4.83 -10.50
CA GLY A 33 10.46 5.18 -10.11
C GLY A 33 10.66 6.68 -9.91
N ALA A 34 9.86 7.49 -10.61
CA ALA A 34 9.85 8.95 -10.54
C ALA A 34 8.74 9.52 -9.64
N LEU A 35 8.03 8.68 -8.88
CA LEU A 35 7.04 9.18 -7.91
C LEU A 35 7.72 10.00 -6.82
N ASP A 36 7.24 11.22 -6.61
CA ASP A 36 7.65 12.06 -5.49
C ASP A 36 7.25 11.44 -4.15
N GLU A 37 8.12 11.61 -3.15
CA GLU A 37 7.80 11.23 -1.78
C GLU A 37 6.66 12.12 -1.25
N PRO A 38 5.59 11.55 -0.67
CA PRO A 38 4.51 12.35 -0.07
C PRO A 38 4.97 12.92 1.28
N ILE A 39 5.67 14.05 1.24
CA ILE A 39 6.29 14.73 2.40
C ILE A 39 5.30 15.18 3.47
N ASP A 40 4.02 15.32 3.11
CA ASP A 40 2.95 15.71 4.01
C ASP A 40 2.37 14.53 4.81
N LEU A 41 2.72 13.29 4.45
CA LEU A 41 2.40 12.10 5.25
C LEU A 41 3.44 11.91 6.37
N GLN A 42 2.96 11.61 7.56
CA GLN A 42 3.76 11.45 8.78
C GLN A 42 3.49 10.11 9.45
N GLY A 43 4.43 9.66 10.29
CA GLY A 43 4.30 8.42 11.07
C GLY A 43 3.94 7.20 10.23
N ASP A 44 2.94 6.43 10.69
CA ASP A 44 2.48 5.21 10.03
C ASP A 44 1.97 5.46 8.61
N ALA A 45 1.41 6.64 8.31
CA ALA A 45 0.95 6.95 6.95
C ALA A 45 2.10 7.01 5.94
N ARG A 46 3.27 7.53 6.34
CA ARG A 46 4.48 7.53 5.50
C ARG A 46 5.01 6.11 5.29
N VAL A 47 4.94 5.27 6.32
CA VAL A 47 5.31 3.85 6.21
C VAL A 47 4.39 3.12 5.23
N VAL A 48 3.08 3.37 5.31
CA VAL A 48 2.08 2.81 4.40
C VAL A 48 2.34 3.26 2.96
N ALA A 49 2.71 4.52 2.73
CA ALA A 49 3.11 5.00 1.41
C ALA A 49 4.26 4.17 0.82
N SER A 50 5.34 3.99 1.58
CA SER A 50 6.48 3.18 1.17
C SER A 50 6.11 1.72 0.91
N ALA A 51 5.26 1.14 1.77
CA ALA A 51 4.81 -0.24 1.65
C ALA A 51 3.95 -0.46 0.39
N LEU A 52 3.02 0.45 0.11
CA LEU A 52 2.11 0.39 -1.04
C LEU A 52 2.84 0.60 -2.36
N VAL A 53 3.71 1.60 -2.44
CA VAL A 53 4.47 1.89 -3.68
C VAL A 53 5.44 0.75 -4.00
N GLU A 54 6.08 0.15 -3.00
CA GLU A 54 6.92 -1.02 -3.22
C GLU A 54 6.12 -2.25 -3.64
N LEU A 55 4.95 -2.49 -3.02
CA LEU A 55 4.05 -3.56 -3.46
C LEU A 55 3.61 -3.36 -4.91
N LEU A 56 3.23 -2.14 -5.30
CA LEU A 56 2.88 -1.83 -6.69
C LEU A 56 4.03 -2.08 -7.65
N ALA A 57 5.23 -1.62 -7.31
CA ALA A 57 6.42 -1.84 -8.12
C ALA A 57 6.69 -3.33 -8.31
N GLU A 58 6.63 -4.14 -7.24
CA GLU A 58 6.77 -5.59 -7.31
C GLU A 58 5.69 -6.23 -8.20
N ARG A 59 4.42 -5.83 -8.04
CA ARG A 59 3.29 -6.35 -8.82
C ARG A 59 3.38 -5.99 -10.30
N TRP A 60 3.94 -4.84 -10.63
CA TRP A 60 4.06 -4.35 -12.00
C TRP A 60 5.40 -4.69 -12.65
N GLY A 61 6.31 -5.36 -11.93
CA GLY A 61 7.67 -5.61 -12.41
C GLY A 61 8.46 -4.32 -12.68
N LYS A 62 8.12 -3.22 -12.00
CA LYS A 62 8.79 -1.92 -12.12
C LYS A 62 9.73 -1.68 -10.94
N GLN A 63 10.60 -0.68 -11.07
CA GLN A 63 11.43 -0.25 -9.94
C GLN A 63 10.65 0.69 -9.03
N ALA A 64 10.72 0.43 -7.72
CA ALA A 64 10.24 1.37 -6.71
C ALA A 64 11.20 2.56 -6.59
N PRO A 65 10.70 3.77 -6.25
CA PRO A 65 11.51 4.95 -6.01
C PRO A 65 12.37 4.77 -4.76
N ALA A 66 13.48 5.51 -4.66
CA ALA A 66 14.46 5.35 -3.58
C ALA A 66 13.85 5.52 -2.18
N TRP A 67 12.94 6.50 -2.02
CA TRP A 67 12.28 6.77 -0.74
C TRP A 67 11.41 5.60 -0.25
N ALA A 68 10.76 4.87 -1.16
CA ALA A 68 9.90 3.75 -0.80
C ALA A 68 10.68 2.56 -0.21
N ARG A 69 11.95 2.39 -0.61
CA ARG A 69 12.81 1.32 -0.07
C ARG A 69 13.23 1.58 1.38
N GLY A 70 13.41 2.85 1.75
CA GLY A 70 13.91 3.27 3.07
C GLY A 70 12.85 3.38 4.17
N GLY A 71 11.56 3.25 3.85
CA GLY A 71 10.49 3.37 4.85
C GLY A 71 10.61 2.31 5.95
N GLY A 72 10.66 2.76 7.21
CA GLY A 72 10.74 1.94 8.41
C GLY A 72 9.48 1.08 8.66
N LYS A 73 9.25 0.69 9.91
CA LYS A 73 8.04 -0.06 10.32
C LYS A 73 7.03 0.87 10.97
N ALA A 74 5.75 0.57 10.78
CA ALA A 74 4.68 1.27 11.47
C ALA A 74 4.74 0.91 12.96
N GLU A 75 4.48 1.90 13.81
CA GLU A 75 4.48 1.77 15.26
C GLU A 75 3.40 0.78 15.69
N HIS A 76 2.24 0.82 15.02
CA HIS A 76 1.12 -0.06 15.26
C HIS A 76 0.79 -0.90 14.02
N PRO A 77 0.25 -2.12 14.19
CA PRO A 77 -0.24 -2.93 13.07
C PRO A 77 -1.32 -2.20 12.25
N VAL A 78 -1.03 -1.90 10.98
CA VAL A 78 -1.99 -1.26 10.07
C VAL A 78 -2.66 -2.31 9.19
N TYR A 79 -3.99 -2.35 9.16
CA TYR A 79 -4.75 -3.27 8.30
C TYR A 79 -5.46 -2.51 7.19
N LEU A 80 -5.10 -2.79 5.93
CA LEU A 80 -5.62 -2.08 4.75
C LEU A 80 -6.94 -2.66 4.22
N VAL A 81 -7.52 -3.63 4.92
CA VAL A 81 -8.79 -4.26 4.58
C VAL A 81 -9.77 -3.94 5.69
N GLN A 82 -10.81 -3.16 5.41
CA GLN A 82 -11.76 -2.68 6.42
C GLN A 82 -12.39 -3.82 7.23
N ARG A 83 -12.67 -4.96 6.59
CA ARG A 83 -13.22 -6.17 7.25
C ARG A 83 -12.32 -6.73 8.35
N ALA A 84 -11.03 -6.42 8.35
CA ALA A 84 -10.12 -6.81 9.42
C ALA A 84 -10.47 -6.12 10.76
N SER A 85 -11.14 -4.97 10.74
CA SER A 85 -11.59 -4.29 11.97
C SER A 85 -12.62 -5.09 12.76
N SER A 86 -13.50 -5.84 12.07
CA SER A 86 -14.63 -6.56 12.68
C SER A 86 -14.48 -8.08 12.67
N SER A 87 -13.49 -8.63 11.96
CA SER A 87 -13.30 -10.08 11.82
C SER A 87 -11.91 -10.54 12.24
N PRO A 88 -11.77 -11.23 13.40
CA PRO A 88 -10.51 -11.81 13.84
C PRO A 88 -9.94 -12.84 12.86
N ALA A 89 -10.80 -13.57 12.15
CA ALA A 89 -10.38 -14.51 11.12
C ALA A 89 -9.67 -13.79 9.96
N VAL A 90 -10.20 -12.65 9.52
CA VAL A 90 -9.58 -11.84 8.46
C VAL A 90 -8.27 -11.22 8.92
N ARG A 91 -8.17 -10.75 10.17
CA ARG A 91 -6.90 -10.25 10.73
C ARG A 91 -5.80 -11.30 10.64
N ARG A 92 -6.07 -12.52 11.14
CA ARG A 92 -5.13 -13.64 11.09
C ARG A 92 -4.71 -14.00 9.66
N GLU A 93 -5.65 -13.95 8.72
CA GLU A 93 -5.35 -14.18 7.32
C GLU A 93 -4.44 -13.09 6.74
N CYS A 94 -4.74 -11.81 7.02
CA CYS A 94 -3.87 -10.71 6.62
C CYS A 94 -2.47 -10.85 7.21
N GLU A 95 -2.33 -11.14 8.50
CA GLU A 95 -1.02 -11.34 9.15
C GLU A 95 -0.21 -12.48 8.52
N LYS A 96 -0.87 -13.60 8.24
CA LYS A 96 -0.24 -14.80 7.68
C LYS A 96 0.16 -14.63 6.21
N SER A 97 -0.70 -14.02 5.42
CA SER A 97 -0.62 -14.07 3.95
C SER A 97 -0.23 -12.72 3.32
N SER A 98 0.06 -11.69 4.13
CA SER A 98 0.44 -10.38 3.62
C SER A 98 1.69 -10.43 2.74
N PRO A 99 1.67 -9.73 1.58
CA PRO A 99 2.84 -9.54 0.75
C PRO A 99 4.04 -9.00 1.53
N ALA A 100 5.25 -9.43 1.16
CA ALA A 100 6.48 -9.10 1.87
C ALA A 100 6.71 -7.58 2.04
N PRO A 101 6.45 -6.71 1.05
CA PRO A 101 6.61 -5.26 1.20
C PRO A 101 5.76 -4.65 2.32
N LEU A 102 4.56 -5.19 2.54
CA LEU A 102 3.65 -4.76 3.60
C LEU A 102 4.08 -5.36 4.95
N ARG A 103 4.21 -6.69 5.00
CA ARG A 103 4.43 -7.45 6.24
C ARG A 103 5.70 -7.02 6.97
N ARG A 104 6.78 -6.76 6.24
CA ARG A 104 8.05 -6.31 6.86
C ARG A 104 7.93 -4.93 7.52
N ARG A 105 6.88 -4.17 7.22
CA ARG A 105 6.60 -2.82 7.72
C ARG A 105 5.47 -2.75 8.73
N ASN A 106 5.01 -3.88 9.25
CA ASN A 106 3.85 -3.95 10.17
C ASN A 106 2.55 -3.44 9.51
N VAL A 107 2.47 -3.55 8.18
CA VAL A 107 1.27 -3.26 7.38
C VAL A 107 0.73 -4.58 6.83
N PHE A 108 -0.57 -4.77 6.89
CA PHE A 108 -1.22 -6.04 6.57
C PHE A 108 -2.40 -5.86 5.61
N ALA A 109 -2.47 -6.75 4.64
CA ALA A 109 -3.56 -6.84 3.68
C ALA A 109 -3.72 -8.30 3.20
N LEU A 110 -4.77 -8.56 2.43
CA LEU A 110 -4.94 -9.84 1.75
C LEU A 110 -3.88 -10.03 0.64
N PRO A 111 -3.54 -11.29 0.28
CA PRO A 111 -2.45 -11.57 -0.67
C PRO A 111 -2.65 -10.88 -2.04
N ASP A 112 -3.88 -10.75 -2.52
CA ASP A 112 -4.18 -10.13 -3.83
C ASP A 112 -4.40 -8.61 -3.78
N TYR A 113 -4.10 -7.97 -2.65
CA TYR A 113 -4.20 -6.50 -2.54
C TYR A 113 -3.33 -5.83 -3.62
N LEU A 114 -3.91 -4.83 -4.31
CA LEU A 114 -3.35 -4.12 -5.48
C LEU A 114 -3.04 -4.98 -6.72
N ARG A 115 -3.42 -6.26 -6.75
CA ARG A 115 -3.13 -7.17 -7.87
C ARG A 115 -4.17 -7.07 -9.00
N THR A 116 -5.44 -6.87 -8.66
CA THR A 116 -6.55 -6.78 -9.61
C THR A 116 -6.94 -5.32 -9.85
N ALA A 117 -6.16 -4.68 -10.72
CA ALA A 117 -6.53 -3.46 -11.42
C ALA A 117 -6.36 -3.68 -12.92
#